data_AF-A0A6I4W135-F1
#
_entry.id   AF-A0A6I4W135-F1
#
_cell.length_a   1.000
_cell.length_b   1.000
_cell.length_c   1.000
_cell.angle_alpha   90.00
_cell.angle_beta   90.00
_cell.angle_gamma   90.00
#
_symmetry.space_group_name_H-M   'P 1'
#
loop_
_entity.id
_entity.type
_entity.pdbx_description
1 polymer ?
#
loop_
_entity_poly.entity_id
_entity_poly.type
_entity_poly.pdbx_seq_one_letter_code
_entity_poly.pdbx_strand_id
1 'polypeptide(L)'
;MKKYNLNTADARVDHFLQSKNVIYIRTQDKKKFQIHEENGNYESYSEQDYLNSLNNRRLLRTWEKCRSQVKIAPHLPEIIKVIIYENTFDDLESLVIQSHKESNASSINSQSIQQLFSKMKEIAILLNRDIDANYWHELIDFFQTCFQSKILTESFQRSAKEVD
;
A
#
# COMPACT_ATOMS: atom_id res chain seq x y z
N MET A 1 -23.38 -3.23 -9.64
CA MET A 1 -22.66 -2.12 -8.99
C MET A 1 -23.67 -1.31 -8.18
N LYS A 2 -23.66 -1.39 -6.84
CA LYS A 2 -24.60 -0.63 -6.02
C LYS A 2 -24.02 0.75 -5.75
N LYS A 3 -24.66 1.79 -6.32
CA LYS A 3 -24.38 3.19 -5.99
C LYS A 3 -25.03 3.46 -4.63
N TYR A 4 -24.24 3.79 -3.62
CA TYR A 4 -24.78 4.23 -2.33
C TYR A 4 -25.05 5.73 -2.40
N ASN A 5 -26.33 6.08 -2.38
CA ASN A 5 -26.77 7.46 -2.27
C ASN A 5 -26.82 7.80 -0.77
N LEU A 6 -25.99 8.73 -0.31
CA LEU A 6 -25.91 9.12 1.11
C LEU A 6 -27.21 9.74 1.65
N ASN A 7 -28.21 9.97 0.79
CA ASN A 7 -29.55 10.43 1.16
C ASN A 7 -30.57 9.32 1.44
N THR A 8 -30.21 8.04 1.36
CA THR A 8 -31.13 6.92 1.64
C THR A 8 -30.67 6.10 2.83
N ALA A 9 -31.07 6.56 4.02
CA ALA A 9 -31.72 5.86 5.13
C ALA A 9 -31.55 4.33 5.38
N ASP A 10 -30.49 3.66 4.93
CA ASP A 10 -30.31 2.20 5.18
C ASP A 10 -29.00 1.79 5.87
N ALA A 11 -28.12 2.74 6.18
CA ALA A 11 -27.07 2.52 7.16
C ALA A 11 -27.47 3.23 8.45
N ARG A 12 -27.81 2.46 9.49
CA ARG A 12 -27.91 2.98 10.86
C ARG A 12 -26.50 3.33 11.34
N VAL A 13 -26.01 4.48 10.89
CA VAL A 13 -24.75 5.07 11.29
C VAL A 13 -24.96 5.62 12.67
N ASP A 14 -24.31 5.02 13.67
CA ASP A 14 -24.46 5.49 15.05
C ASP A 14 -23.76 6.83 15.23
N HIS A 15 -22.56 6.99 14.66
CA HIS A 15 -21.74 8.20 14.77
C HIS A 15 -20.91 8.38 13.49
N PHE A 16 -20.83 9.61 12.99
CA PHE A 16 -19.84 10.02 12.00
C PHE A 16 -19.06 11.23 12.49
N LEU A 17 -17.75 11.23 12.19
CA LEU A 17 -16.86 12.35 12.40
C LEU A 17 -16.26 12.71 11.04
N GLN A 18 -16.54 13.92 10.57
CA GLN A 18 -15.97 14.46 9.35
C GLN A 18 -14.81 15.39 9.73
N SER A 19 -13.62 15.09 9.24
CA SER A 19 -12.46 15.96 9.36
C SER A 19 -11.84 16.17 8.00
N LYS A 20 -12.01 17.37 7.44
CA LYS A 20 -11.53 17.80 6.11
C LYS A 20 -11.97 16.85 5.00
N ASN A 21 -11.15 15.86 4.67
CA ASN A 21 -11.31 14.94 3.53
C ASN A 21 -11.51 13.48 3.97
N VAL A 22 -11.79 13.24 5.25
CA VAL A 22 -11.97 11.90 5.81
C VAL A 22 -13.27 11.82 6.59
N ILE A 23 -14.09 10.81 6.27
CA ILE A 23 -15.28 10.44 7.03
C ILE A 23 -14.98 9.15 7.79
N TYR A 24 -15.07 9.23 9.11
CA TYR A 24 -15.04 8.07 9.97
C TYR A 24 -16.46 7.61 10.23
N ILE A 25 -16.80 6.39 9.78
CA ILE A 25 -18.11 5.79 10.00
C ILE A 25 -17.97 4.65 11.00
N ARG A 26 -18.77 4.68 12.06
CA ARG A 26 -18.95 3.54 12.96
C ARG A 26 -20.36 3.00 12.84
N THR A 27 -20.48 1.71 12.54
CA THR A 27 -21.79 1.02 12.48
C THR A 27 -22.14 0.39 13.82
N GLN A 28 -23.43 0.02 13.98
CA GLN A 28 -23.97 -0.70 15.14
C GLN A 28 -23.22 -2.00 15.43
N ASP A 29 -22.72 -2.67 14.39
CA ASP A 29 -21.89 -3.89 14.49
C ASP A 29 -20.44 -3.61 14.93
N LYS A 30 -20.14 -2.38 15.37
CA LYS A 30 -18.80 -1.91 15.75
C LYS A 30 -17.76 -1.92 14.63
N LYS A 31 -18.16 -2.10 13.37
CA LYS A 31 -17.27 -1.97 12.22
C LYS A 31 -16.91 -0.50 12.02
N LYS A 32 -15.63 -0.25 11.71
CA LYS A 32 -15.09 1.09 11.49
C LYS A 32 -14.73 1.22 10.02
N PHE A 33 -15.15 2.30 9.38
CA PHE A 33 -14.79 2.61 8.01
C PHE A 33 -14.12 3.99 7.98
N GLN A 34 -13.05 4.08 7.20
CA GLN A 34 -12.37 5.33 6.91
C GLN A 34 -12.53 5.60 5.42
N ILE A 35 -13.31 6.64 5.09
CA ILE A 35 -13.60 7.01 3.70
C ILE A 35 -12.81 8.28 3.41
N HIS A 36 -11.91 8.19 2.43
CA HIS A 36 -11.15 9.33 1.93
C HIS A 36 -11.83 9.91 0.70
N GLU A 37 -11.91 11.24 0.64
CA GLU A 37 -12.41 11.97 -0.52
C GLU A 37 -11.24 12.35 -1.46
N GLU A 38 -11.27 11.83 -2.69
CA GLU A 38 -10.47 12.33 -3.82
C GLU A 38 -11.41 12.79 -4.93
N ASN A 39 -11.36 14.08 -5.28
CA ASN A 39 -12.07 14.69 -6.42
C ASN A 39 -13.58 14.38 -6.51
N GLY A 40 -14.29 14.34 -5.37
CA GLY A 40 -15.74 14.16 -5.33
C GLY A 40 -16.23 12.74 -5.63
N ASN A 41 -15.35 11.75 -5.77
CA ASN A 41 -15.71 10.33 -5.90
C ASN A 41 -15.19 9.53 -4.70
N TYR A 42 -16.13 8.90 -3.98
CA TYR A 42 -15.84 8.01 -2.86
C TYR A 42 -15.46 6.61 -3.39
N GLU A 43 -14.18 6.35 -3.66
CA GLU A 43 -13.69 4.98 -3.91
C GLU A 43 -12.94 4.45 -2.68
N SER A 44 -13.67 3.70 -1.84
CA SER A 44 -13.08 3.01 -0.70
C SER A 44 -12.35 1.75 -1.17
N TYR A 45 -11.01 1.73 -1.13
CA TYR A 45 -10.28 0.47 -1.03
C TYR A 45 -10.54 -0.08 0.38
N SER A 46 -11.42 -1.07 0.45
CA SER A 46 -12.02 -1.57 1.69
C SER A 46 -11.14 -2.62 2.38
N GLU A 47 -11.45 -2.94 3.64
CA GLU A 47 -10.87 -4.10 4.35
C GLU A 47 -11.05 -5.40 3.54
N GLN A 48 -12.14 -5.53 2.78
CA GLN A 48 -12.40 -6.70 1.94
C GLN A 48 -11.48 -6.73 0.72
N ASP A 49 -11.18 -5.59 0.12
CA ASP A 49 -10.24 -5.50 -1.01
C ASP A 49 -8.83 -5.87 -0.57
N TYR A 50 -8.42 -5.43 0.63
CA TYR A 50 -7.16 -5.84 1.25
C TYR A 50 -7.08 -7.35 1.47
N LEU A 51 -8.12 -7.95 2.07
CA LEU A 51 -8.15 -9.38 2.37
C LEU A 51 -8.20 -10.26 1.11
N ASN A 52 -8.87 -9.78 0.06
CA ASN A 52 -9.05 -10.53 -1.18
C ASN A 52 -7.91 -10.32 -2.18
N SER A 53 -7.16 -9.23 -2.09
CA SER A 53 -6.04 -8.95 -2.98
C SER A 53 -5.01 -10.09 -2.95
N LEU A 54 -4.85 -10.74 -4.10
CA LEU A 54 -3.84 -11.75 -4.31
C LEU A 54 -2.44 -11.10 -4.36
N ASN A 55 -2.37 -9.90 -4.94
CA ASN A 55 -1.12 -9.19 -5.17
C ASN A 55 -0.52 -8.64 -3.88
N ASN A 56 -1.33 -8.07 -2.99
CA ASN A 56 -0.87 -7.69 -1.64
C ASN A 56 -0.35 -8.90 -0.85
N ARG A 57 -1.06 -10.04 -0.91
CA ARG A 57 -0.61 -11.27 -0.23
C ARG A 57 0.69 -11.82 -0.82
N ARG A 58 0.86 -11.77 -2.15
CA ARG A 58 2.10 -12.16 -2.81
C ARG A 58 3.24 -11.22 -2.44
N LEU A 59 3.00 -9.92 -2.46
CA LEU A 59 3.97 -8.89 -2.09
C LEU A 59 4.49 -9.11 -0.67
N LEU A 60 3.60 -9.29 0.32
CA LEU A 60 3.99 -9.57 1.70
C LEU A 60 4.76 -10.88 1.86
N ARG A 61 4.39 -11.94 1.13
CA ARG A 61 5.11 -13.22 1.15
C ARG A 61 6.49 -13.14 0.50
N THR A 62 6.63 -12.35 -0.57
CA THR A 62 7.93 -12.09 -1.19
C THR A 62 8.79 -11.28 -0.23
N TRP A 63 8.22 -10.24 0.39
CA TRP A 63 8.90 -9.45 1.43
C TRP A 63 9.39 -10.31 2.59
N GLU A 64 8.55 -11.22 3.10
CA GLU A 64 8.91 -12.14 4.18
C GLU A 64 10.18 -12.96 3.88
N LYS A 65 10.40 -13.33 2.62
CA LYS A 65 11.58 -14.10 2.19
C LYS A 65 12.85 -13.26 2.11
N CYS A 66 12.77 -12.02 1.61
CA CYS A 66 13.95 -11.18 1.39
C CYS A 66 14.28 -10.25 2.58
N ARG A 67 13.33 -9.98 3.50
CA ARG A 67 13.51 -9.02 4.60
C ARG A 67 14.74 -9.25 5.47
N SER A 68 15.15 -10.50 5.67
CA SER A 68 16.32 -10.83 6.50
C SER A 68 17.61 -10.33 5.85
N GLN A 69 17.72 -10.46 4.53
CA GLN A 69 18.85 -9.97 3.74
C GLN A 69 18.85 -8.45 3.70
N VAL A 70 17.70 -7.81 3.49
CA VAL A 70 17.58 -6.35 3.52
C VAL A 70 17.99 -5.78 4.87
N LYS A 71 17.60 -6.42 5.98
CA LYS A 71 17.96 -5.97 7.34
C LYS A 71 19.45 -6.06 7.65
N ILE A 72 20.14 -7.06 7.10
CA ILE A 72 21.59 -7.23 7.35
C ILE A 72 22.45 -6.40 6.40
N ALA A 73 21.93 -6.03 5.22
CA ALA A 73 22.65 -5.31 4.18
C ALA A 73 23.36 -4.01 4.65
N PRO A 74 22.81 -3.18 5.56
CA PRO A 74 23.52 -2.00 6.08
C PRO A 74 24.82 -2.32 6.83
N HIS A 75 25.01 -3.56 7.27
CA HIS A 75 26.21 -4.03 7.97
C HIS A 75 27.22 -4.71 7.04
N LEU A 76 26.91 -4.80 5.75
CA LEU A 76 27.76 -5.45 4.74
C LEU A 76 28.53 -4.40 3.91
N PRO A 77 29.60 -4.80 3.22
CA PRO A 77 30.27 -3.95 2.23
C PRO A 77 29.29 -3.35 1.22
N GLU A 78 29.53 -2.09 0.81
CA GLU A 78 28.58 -1.32 -0.03
C GLU A 78 28.19 -2.05 -1.32
N ILE A 79 29.13 -2.74 -1.97
CA ILE A 79 28.86 -3.54 -3.18
C ILE A 79 27.80 -4.63 -2.92
N ILE A 80 27.86 -5.30 -1.78
CA ILE A 80 26.94 -6.38 -1.43
C ILE A 80 25.58 -5.80 -1.05
N LYS A 81 25.57 -4.69 -0.33
CA LYS A 81 24.35 -3.95 0.02
C LYS A 81 23.57 -3.53 -1.23
N VAL A 82 24.25 -2.95 -2.22
CA VAL A 82 23.62 -2.53 -3.49
C VAL A 82 22.99 -3.74 -4.20
N ILE A 83 23.73 -4.85 -4.34
CA ILE A 83 23.22 -6.08 -4.98
C ILE A 83 21.97 -6.61 -4.26
N ILE A 84 21.97 -6.63 -2.93
CA ILE A 84 20.80 -7.10 -2.16
C ILE A 84 19.59 -6.19 -2.43
N TYR A 85 19.80 -4.87 -2.46
CA TYR A 85 18.72 -3.90 -2.65
C TYR A 85 18.16 -3.95 -4.07
N GLU A 86 19.01 -4.07 -5.08
CA GLU A 86 18.60 -4.23 -6.49
C GLU A 86 17.80 -5.52 -6.69
N ASN A 87 18.34 -6.68 -6.28
CA ASN A 87 17.64 -7.96 -6.41
C ASN A 87 16.29 -7.95 -5.68
N THR A 88 16.27 -7.41 -4.45
CA THR A 88 15.03 -7.32 -3.68
C THR A 88 14.03 -6.39 -4.34
N PHE A 89 14.49 -5.28 -4.93
CA PHE A 89 13.63 -4.37 -5.65
C PHE A 89 13.03 -5.04 -6.88
N ASP A 90 13.85 -5.71 -7.70
CA ASP A 90 13.40 -6.40 -8.91
C ASP A 90 12.33 -7.46 -8.61
N ASP A 91 12.50 -8.22 -7.51
CA ASP A 91 11.52 -9.20 -7.04
C ASP A 91 10.17 -8.57 -6.63
N LEU A 92 10.19 -7.31 -6.19
CA LEU A 92 9.03 -6.61 -5.64
C LEU A 92 8.37 -5.66 -6.65
N GLU A 93 9.11 -5.09 -7.60
CA GLU A 93 8.66 -4.01 -8.49
C GLU A 93 7.36 -4.38 -9.20
N SER A 94 7.33 -5.55 -9.86
CA SER A 94 6.15 -6.02 -10.60
C SER A 94 4.94 -6.19 -9.68
N LEU A 95 5.14 -6.71 -8.46
CA LEU A 95 4.08 -6.93 -7.48
C LEU A 95 3.54 -5.61 -6.91
N VAL A 96 4.40 -4.61 -6.73
CA VAL A 96 4.00 -3.26 -6.29
C VAL A 96 3.19 -2.57 -7.38
N ILE A 97 3.63 -2.63 -8.64
CA ILE A 97 2.91 -2.08 -9.78
C ILE A 97 1.53 -2.74 -9.91
N GLN A 98 1.45 -4.06 -9.77
CA GLN A 98 0.18 -4.80 -9.82
C GLN A 98 -0.74 -4.42 -8.66
N SER A 99 -0.21 -4.34 -7.43
CA SER A 99 -0.99 -3.94 -6.24
C SER A 99 -1.50 -2.50 -6.34
N HIS A 100 -0.71 -1.61 -6.95
CA HIS A 100 -1.11 -0.23 -7.20
C HIS A 100 -2.17 -0.10 -8.31
N LYS A 101 -2.08 -0.93 -9.36
CA LYS A 101 -3.13 -1.01 -10.40
C LYS A 101 -4.46 -1.50 -9.83
N GLU A 102 -4.44 -2.46 -8.90
CA GLU A 102 -5.64 -2.91 -8.19
C GLU A 102 -6.30 -1.80 -7.36
N SER A 103 -5.54 -0.80 -6.91
CA SER A 103 -6.08 0.29 -6.08
C SER A 103 -6.60 1.50 -6.88
N ASN A 104 -6.72 1.40 -8.22
CA ASN A 104 -7.22 2.46 -9.11
C ASN A 104 -6.48 3.81 -9.02
N ALA A 105 -5.23 3.83 -8.55
CA ALA A 105 -4.49 5.07 -8.40
C ALA A 105 -3.99 5.60 -9.76
N SER A 106 -4.17 6.90 -9.97
CA SER A 106 -4.10 7.58 -11.28
C SER A 106 -2.69 7.73 -11.86
N SER A 107 -1.63 7.65 -11.04
CA SER A 107 -0.24 7.62 -11.51
C SER A 107 0.64 6.78 -10.58
N ILE A 108 1.59 6.02 -11.15
CA ILE A 108 2.58 5.26 -10.37
C ILE A 108 3.81 6.13 -10.19
N ASN A 109 4.02 6.61 -8.96
CA ASN A 109 5.22 7.33 -8.56
C ASN A 109 5.60 6.98 -7.12
N SER A 110 6.76 7.46 -6.66
CA SER A 110 7.24 7.14 -5.31
C SER A 110 6.25 7.56 -4.22
N GLN A 111 5.61 8.72 -4.37
CA GLN A 111 4.63 9.23 -3.41
C GLN A 111 3.36 8.36 -3.38
N SER A 112 2.83 7.95 -4.54
CA SER A 112 1.63 7.13 -4.62
C SER A 112 1.86 5.71 -4.08
N ILE A 113 3.05 5.14 -4.29
CA ILE A 113 3.45 3.86 -3.68
C ILE A 113 3.54 3.98 -2.15
N GLN A 114 4.12 5.06 -1.65
CA GLN A 114 4.21 5.31 -0.20
C GLN A 114 2.82 5.48 0.45
N GLN A 115 1.92 6.18 -0.25
CA GLN A 115 0.51 6.31 0.17
C GLN A 115 -0.22 4.96 0.18
N LEU A 116 0.01 4.13 -0.85
CA LEU A 116 -0.55 2.79 -0.93
C LEU A 116 -0.13 1.94 0.28
N PHE A 117 1.17 1.85 0.57
CA PHE A 117 1.66 1.04 1.68
C PHE A 117 1.19 1.57 3.04
N SER A 118 1.12 2.89 3.20
CA SER A 118 0.59 3.52 4.42
C SER A 118 -0.87 3.14 4.64
N LYS A 119 -1.68 3.16 3.57
CA LYS A 119 -3.07 2.70 3.61
C LYS A 119 -3.18 1.21 3.94
N MET A 120 -2.35 0.36 3.34
CA MET A 120 -2.34 -1.08 3.65
C MET A 120 -1.93 -1.36 5.10
N LYS A 121 -0.97 -0.60 5.63
CA LYS A 121 -0.57 -0.66 7.04
C LYS A 121 -1.75 -0.29 7.96
N GLU A 122 -2.44 0.81 7.68
CA GLU A 122 -3.61 1.23 8.46
C GLU A 122 -4.71 0.15 8.47
N ILE A 123 -5.02 -0.43 7.31
CA ILE A 123 -5.98 -1.52 7.20
C ILE A 123 -5.52 -2.76 7.98
N ALA A 124 -4.24 -3.13 7.90
CA ALA A 124 -3.69 -4.26 8.66
C ALA A 124 -3.83 -4.05 10.18
N ILE A 125 -3.57 -2.84 10.68
CA ILE A 125 -3.75 -2.47 12.09
C ILE A 125 -5.23 -2.58 12.49
N LEU A 126 -6.14 -2.06 11.67
CA LEU A 126 -7.59 -2.16 11.93
C LEU A 126 -8.07 -3.62 12.02
N LEU A 127 -7.48 -4.51 11.22
CA LEU A 127 -7.77 -5.93 11.21
C LEU A 127 -7.01 -6.74 12.29
N ASN A 128 -6.25 -6.08 13.17
CA ASN A 128 -5.37 -6.72 14.17
C ASN A 128 -4.37 -7.73 13.54
N ARG A 129 -3.83 -7.41 12.37
CA ARG A 129 -2.82 -8.20 11.67
C ARG A 129 -1.45 -7.55 11.86
N ASP A 130 -0.93 -7.65 13.09
CA ASP A 130 0.30 -6.94 13.49
C ASP A 130 1.53 -7.28 12.63
N ILE A 131 1.64 -8.54 12.21
CA ILE A 131 2.75 -8.99 11.34
C ILE A 131 2.68 -8.28 9.98
N ASP A 132 1.50 -8.26 9.36
CA ASP A 132 1.30 -7.57 8.08
C ASP A 132 1.59 -6.07 8.23
N ALA A 133 1.09 -5.43 9.31
CA ALA A 133 1.34 -4.01 9.58
C ALA A 133 2.84 -3.71 9.70
N ASN A 134 3.59 -4.59 10.35
CA ASN A 134 5.05 -4.49 10.43
C ASN A 134 5.71 -4.66 9.05
N TYR A 135 5.26 -5.59 8.22
CA TYR A 135 5.80 -5.78 6.88
C TYR A 135 5.52 -4.58 5.97
N TRP A 136 4.32 -4.01 6.02
CA TRP A 136 4.01 -2.78 5.30
C TRP A 136 4.88 -1.61 5.76
N HIS A 137 5.17 -1.52 7.06
CA HIS A 137 6.08 -0.51 7.58
C HIS A 137 7.52 -0.72 7.08
N GLU A 138 8.01 -1.96 7.09
CA GLU A 138 9.34 -2.29 6.59
C GLU A 138 9.46 -2.01 5.07
N LEU A 139 8.40 -2.27 4.30
CA LEU A 139 8.33 -1.95 2.86
C LEU A 139 8.37 -0.43 2.61
N ILE A 140 7.68 0.37 3.42
CA ILE A 140 7.75 1.85 3.38
C ILE A 140 9.21 2.30 3.49
N ASP A 141 9.92 1.83 4.52
CA ASP A 141 11.30 2.21 4.81
C ASP A 141 12.26 1.75 3.70
N PHE A 142 12.08 0.51 3.20
CA PHE A 142 12.89 -0.04 2.12
C PHE A 142 12.74 0.78 0.83
N PHE A 143 11.52 1.01 0.36
CA PHE A 143 11.28 1.77 -0.86
C PHE A 143 11.73 3.22 -0.71
N GLN A 144 11.53 3.85 0.45
CA GLN A 144 12.06 5.19 0.71
C GLN A 144 13.58 5.23 0.58
N THR A 145 14.29 4.23 1.12
CA THR A 145 15.74 4.10 1.00
C THR A 145 16.16 3.95 -0.46
N CYS A 146 15.49 3.06 -1.22
CA CYS A 146 15.80 2.83 -2.63
C CYS A 146 15.57 4.07 -3.50
N PHE A 147 14.52 4.88 -3.22
CA PHE A 147 14.27 6.14 -3.91
C PHE A 147 15.33 7.22 -3.57
N GLN A 148 15.74 7.31 -2.30
CA GLN A 148 16.74 8.29 -1.84
C GLN A 148 18.15 7.98 -2.36
N SER A 149 18.52 6.70 -2.40
CA SER A 149 19.84 6.25 -2.86
C SER A 149 20.02 6.28 -4.38
N LYS A 150 19.02 6.76 -5.15
CA LYS A 150 19.01 6.78 -6.63
C LYS A 150 19.23 5.42 -7.32
N ILE A 151 19.32 4.32 -6.57
CA ILE A 151 19.32 2.94 -7.07
C ILE A 151 18.16 2.73 -8.07
N LEU A 152 17.05 3.46 -7.86
CA LEU A 152 15.82 3.39 -8.65
C LEU A 152 15.63 4.42 -9.77
N THR A 153 16.58 5.34 -9.99
CA THR A 153 16.39 6.35 -11.05
C THR A 153 16.45 5.71 -12.45
N GLU A 154 17.17 4.60 -12.60
CA GLU A 154 17.34 3.90 -13.89
C GLU A 154 16.33 2.77 -14.11
N SER A 155 15.91 2.05 -13.05
CA SER A 155 15.01 0.89 -13.16
C SER A 155 13.57 1.28 -13.50
N PHE A 156 13.01 2.30 -12.81
CA PHE A 156 11.65 2.80 -13.09
C PHE A 156 11.50 3.43 -14.48
N GLN A 157 12.60 3.92 -15.08
CA GLN A 157 12.57 4.44 -16.45
C GLN A 157 12.46 3.34 -17.51
N ARG A 158 12.82 2.09 -17.21
CA ARG A 158 12.67 0.96 -18.14
C ARG A 158 11.23 0.47 -18.19
N SER A 159 10.59 0.29 -17.03
CA SER A 159 9.21 -0.18 -16.92
C SER A 159 8.16 0.84 -17.38
N ALA A 160 8.47 2.14 -17.38
CA ALA A 160 7.62 3.18 -17.97
C ALA A 160 7.72 3.28 -19.51
N LYS A 161 8.76 2.70 -20.14
CA LYS A 161 8.98 2.76 -21.59
C LYS A 161 8.42 1.57 -22.37
N GLU A 162 7.97 0.50 -21.70
CA GLU A 162 7.39 -0.67 -22.36
C GLU A 162 5.86 -0.55 -22.59
N VAL A 163 5.29 0.66 -22.42
CA VAL A 163 3.85 0.92 -22.62
C VAL A 163 3.57 1.82 -23.84
N ASP A 164 4.59 2.16 -24.64
CA ASP A 164 4.42 2.85 -25.93
C ASP A 164 4.59 1.91 -27.14
#